data_AF-A0A3B9GXV3-F1
#
_entry.id   AF-A0A3B9GXV3-F1
#
_cell.length_a   1.000
_cell.length_b   1.000
_cell.length_c   1.000
_cell.angle_alpha   90.00
_cell.angle_beta   90.00
_cell.angle_gamma   90.00
#
_symmetry.space_group_name_H-M   'P 1'
#
loop_
_entity.id
_entity.type
_entity.pdbx_description
1 polymer ?
#
loop_
_entity_poly.entity_id
_entity_poly.type
_entity_poly.pdbx_seq_one_letter_code
_entity_poly.pdbx_strand_id
1 'polypeptide(L)'
;MIRILSGFGGLALVVLAGAGIFLWDPLPANPPPAILAATADGYDAEILRDEYGVPHIRGKRDRDASFGLAYAHAEDDFETIQEVVAVTRGRLARYRGKDAAPADYLVSLLGVWETIDARYDSDVPDDVKALADAYSAGLNLYASEHPDETWAGLAPFTPQDIIAGFLFKTPFFYGLDETLTGLFSDDYTQAIALAPQGDDKAFLMAPKPLSERGSNAFAVSPTRSGDGVTRLIINSHQPLTGPVAWYEAQIASDEGLDITGGIFPGTPVILHGFNHDIGWA
;
A
#
# COMPACT_ATOMS: atom_id res chain seq x y z
N MET A 1 -25.18 29.41 47.34
CA MET A 1 -24.14 29.55 46.29
C MET A 1 -23.27 28.31 46.15
N ILE A 2 -22.61 27.82 47.22
CA ILE A 2 -21.69 26.67 47.18
C ILE A 2 -22.36 25.36 46.66
N ARG A 3 -23.60 25.07 47.08
CA ARG A 3 -24.35 23.86 46.63
C ARG A 3 -24.73 23.84 45.14
N ILE A 4 -24.89 25.02 44.52
CA ILE A 4 -25.24 25.15 43.10
C ILE A 4 -23.98 24.97 42.25
N LEU A 5 -22.87 25.58 42.67
CA LEU A 5 -21.54 25.39 42.05
C LEU A 5 -21.06 23.94 42.10
N SER A 6 -21.32 23.20 43.19
CA SER A 6 -21.01 21.77 43.27
C SER A 6 -21.88 20.89 42.35
N GLY A 7 -23.13 21.29 42.09
CA GLY A 7 -24.01 20.59 41.15
C GLY A 7 -23.59 20.76 39.69
N PHE A 8 -23.20 21.98 39.31
CA PHE A 8 -22.64 22.25 37.97
C PHE A 8 -21.28 21.57 37.75
N GLY A 9 -20.41 21.53 38.77
CA GLY A 9 -19.14 20.80 38.69
C GLY A 9 -19.33 19.29 38.52
N GLY A 10 -20.30 18.69 39.22
CA GLY A 10 -20.64 17.28 39.06
C GLY A 10 -21.21 16.95 37.67
N LEU A 11 -22.09 17.80 37.14
CA LEU A 11 -22.63 17.64 35.79
C LEU A 11 -21.55 17.78 34.71
N ALA A 12 -20.64 18.76 34.84
CA ALA A 12 -19.53 18.94 33.92
C ALA A 12 -18.59 17.72 33.92
N LEU A 13 -18.28 17.15 35.09
CA LEU A 13 -17.49 15.92 35.19
C LEU A 13 -18.15 14.71 34.52
N VAL A 14 -19.47 14.55 34.69
CA VAL A 14 -20.22 13.46 34.03
C VAL A 14 -20.25 13.67 32.52
N VAL A 15 -20.42 14.89 32.04
CA VAL A 15 -20.39 15.21 30.60
C VAL A 15 -18.99 14.99 30.03
N LEU A 16 -17.93 15.41 30.72
CA LEU A 16 -16.55 15.20 30.28
C LEU A 16 -16.15 13.72 30.32
N ALA A 17 -16.57 12.97 31.35
CA ALA A 17 -16.35 11.53 31.41
C ALA A 17 -17.16 10.78 30.34
N GLY A 18 -18.41 11.19 30.12
CA GLY A 18 -19.27 10.64 29.07
C GLY A 18 -18.73 10.94 27.67
N ALA A 19 -18.25 12.16 27.43
CA ALA A 19 -17.55 12.52 26.19
C ALA A 19 -16.24 11.74 26.05
N GLY A 20 -15.47 11.59 27.13
CA GLY A 20 -14.25 10.79 27.15
C GLY A 20 -14.50 9.33 26.79
N ILE A 21 -15.54 8.71 27.34
CA ILE A 21 -15.95 7.33 27.00
C ILE A 21 -16.50 7.26 25.58
N PHE A 22 -17.29 8.23 25.15
CA PHE A 22 -17.86 8.28 23.80
C PHE A 22 -16.79 8.47 22.73
N LEU A 23 -15.73 9.23 23.03
CA LEU A 23 -14.59 9.46 22.16
C LEU A 23 -13.49 8.40 22.34
N TRP A 24 -13.64 7.49 23.29
CA TRP A 24 -12.72 6.36 23.49
C TRP A 24 -13.02 5.27 22.46
N ASP A 25 -12.31 5.31 21.34
CA ASP A 25 -12.36 4.31 20.25
C ASP A 25 -11.04 3.54 20.20
N PRO A 26 -10.83 2.53 21.07
CA PRO A 26 -9.61 1.77 21.11
C PRO A 26 -9.51 0.90 19.86
N LEU A 27 -8.29 0.72 19.35
CA LEU A 27 -8.04 -0.23 18.28
C LEU A 27 -8.49 -1.64 18.71
N PRO A 28 -9.24 -2.38 17.88
CA PRO A 28 -9.61 -3.75 18.20
C PRO A 28 -8.36 -4.65 18.25
N ALA A 29 -8.48 -5.82 18.87
CA ALA A 29 -7.42 -6.82 18.80
C ALA A 29 -7.39 -7.50 17.42
N ASN A 30 -6.20 -7.89 16.97
CA ASN A 30 -6.06 -8.76 15.81
C ASN A 30 -6.65 -10.16 16.11
N PRO A 31 -7.11 -10.92 15.09
CA PRO A 31 -7.47 -12.31 15.25
C PRO A 31 -6.31 -13.13 15.86
N PRO A 32 -6.61 -14.27 16.51
CA PRO A 32 -5.56 -15.16 17.00
C PRO A 32 -4.61 -15.61 15.88
N PRO A 33 -3.30 -15.74 16.13
CA PRO A 33 -2.32 -16.19 15.12
C PRO A 33 -2.74 -17.44 14.35
N ALA A 34 -3.31 -18.44 15.02
CA ALA A 34 -3.76 -19.67 14.36
C ALA A 34 -4.85 -19.44 13.29
N ILE A 35 -5.68 -18.41 13.43
CA ILE A 35 -6.71 -18.06 12.43
C ILE A 35 -6.06 -17.36 11.22
N LEU A 36 -5.07 -16.51 11.47
CA LEU A 36 -4.31 -15.85 10.40
C LEU A 36 -3.44 -16.85 9.63
N ALA A 37 -2.73 -17.74 10.32
CA ALA A 37 -1.92 -18.79 9.70
C ALA A 37 -2.76 -19.73 8.80
N ALA A 38 -4.00 -20.02 9.20
CA ALA A 38 -4.90 -20.88 8.41
C ALA A 38 -5.24 -20.30 7.02
N THR A 39 -5.07 -18.99 6.78
CA THR A 39 -5.27 -18.43 5.42
C THR A 39 -4.19 -18.90 4.45
N ALA A 40 -3.03 -19.34 4.95
CA ALA A 40 -1.95 -19.89 4.13
C ALA A 40 -2.20 -21.34 3.69
N ASP A 41 -3.25 -21.99 4.19
CA ASP A 41 -3.55 -23.38 3.87
C ASP A 41 -3.73 -23.57 2.36
N GLY A 42 -2.84 -24.39 1.77
CA GLY A 42 -2.89 -24.73 0.36
C GLY A 42 -2.03 -23.84 -0.55
N TYR A 43 -1.25 -22.91 -0.01
CA TYR A 43 -0.16 -22.22 -0.71
C TYR A 43 1.20 -22.83 -0.36
N ASP A 44 2.13 -22.79 -1.30
CA ASP A 44 3.48 -23.34 -1.14
C ASP A 44 4.44 -22.63 -2.09
N ALA A 45 5.44 -21.93 -1.56
CA ALA A 45 6.41 -21.17 -2.33
C ALA A 45 7.82 -21.28 -1.73
N GLU A 46 8.83 -21.35 -2.60
CA GLU A 46 10.24 -21.29 -2.24
C GLU A 46 10.73 -19.85 -2.43
N ILE A 47 11.40 -19.29 -1.42
CA ILE A 47 12.03 -17.97 -1.47
C ILE A 47 13.55 -18.17 -1.36
N LEU A 48 14.27 -17.81 -2.42
CA LEU A 48 15.74 -17.81 -2.45
C LEU A 48 16.21 -16.35 -2.51
N ARG A 49 17.06 -15.92 -1.58
CA ARG A 49 17.63 -14.56 -1.60
C ARG A 49 19.05 -14.57 -2.15
N ASP A 50 19.36 -13.60 -3.00
CA ASP A 50 20.70 -13.40 -3.54
C ASP A 50 21.62 -12.62 -2.56
N GLU A 51 22.81 -12.22 -3.02
CA GLU A 51 23.80 -11.50 -2.21
C GLU A 51 23.35 -10.07 -1.81
N TYR A 52 22.40 -9.49 -2.53
CA TYR A 52 21.80 -8.18 -2.23
C TYR A 52 20.51 -8.29 -1.43
N GLY A 53 20.06 -9.52 -1.16
CA GLY A 53 18.81 -9.80 -0.47
C GLY A 53 17.59 -9.84 -1.39
N VAL A 54 17.75 -9.71 -2.71
CA VAL A 54 16.65 -9.76 -3.67
C VAL A 54 16.01 -11.15 -3.62
N PRO A 55 14.69 -11.27 -3.36
CA PRO A 55 14.04 -12.56 -3.36
C PRO A 55 13.76 -13.03 -4.80
N HIS A 56 14.10 -14.29 -5.04
CA HIS A 56 13.68 -15.09 -6.18
C HIS A 56 12.64 -16.09 -5.66
N ILE A 57 11.37 -15.79 -5.93
CA ILE A 57 10.23 -16.58 -5.46
C ILE A 57 9.80 -17.56 -6.54
N ARG A 58 9.62 -18.83 -6.16
CA ARG A 58 9.11 -19.90 -7.02
C ARG A 58 7.88 -20.56 -6.41
N GLY A 59 6.78 -20.60 -7.15
CA GLY A 59 5.57 -21.33 -6.80
C GLY A 59 5.24 -22.41 -7.83
N LYS A 60 4.39 -23.38 -7.47
CA LYS A 60 3.84 -24.31 -8.49
C LYS A 60 2.78 -23.64 -9.37
N ARG A 61 2.10 -22.63 -8.83
CA ARG A 61 1.09 -21.81 -9.50
C ARG A 61 1.45 -20.35 -9.38
N ASP A 62 0.91 -19.51 -10.27
CA ASP A 62 1.15 -18.06 -10.25
C ASP A 62 0.75 -17.43 -8.90
N ARG A 63 -0.37 -17.90 -8.35
CA ARG A 63 -0.83 -17.48 -7.03
C ARG A 63 0.10 -17.90 -5.90
N ASP A 64 0.78 -19.04 -6.01
CA ASP A 64 1.77 -19.45 -5.00
C ASP A 64 2.97 -18.51 -5.01
N ALA A 65 3.44 -18.11 -6.19
CA ALA A 65 4.50 -17.11 -6.30
C ALA A 65 4.06 -15.75 -5.71
N SER A 66 2.80 -15.36 -5.88
CA SER A 66 2.25 -14.15 -5.27
C SER A 66 2.17 -14.24 -3.74
N PHE A 67 1.80 -15.40 -3.20
CA PHE A 67 1.84 -15.69 -1.76
C PHE A 67 3.27 -15.56 -1.19
N GLY A 68 4.25 -16.19 -1.83
CA GLY A 68 5.65 -16.10 -1.42
C GLY A 68 6.22 -14.68 -1.55
N LEU A 69 5.80 -13.93 -2.58
CA LEU A 69 6.16 -12.52 -2.75
C LEU A 69 5.68 -11.67 -1.57
N ALA A 70 4.43 -11.86 -1.14
CA ALA A 70 3.87 -11.10 -0.02
C ALA A 70 4.64 -11.37 1.28
N TYR A 71 4.96 -12.64 1.53
CA TYR A 71 5.74 -13.02 2.71
C TYR A 71 7.15 -12.40 2.66
N ALA A 72 7.88 -12.56 1.55
CA ALA A 72 9.21 -11.99 1.38
C ALA A 72 9.23 -10.46 1.54
N HIS A 73 8.25 -9.77 0.94
CA HIS A 73 8.15 -8.31 1.03
C HIS A 73 7.77 -7.86 2.45
N ALA A 74 6.96 -8.64 3.17
CA ALA A 74 6.67 -8.38 4.58
C ALA A 74 7.92 -8.54 5.47
N GLU A 75 8.77 -9.55 5.23
CA GLU A 75 10.04 -9.69 5.96
C GLU A 75 10.90 -8.42 5.88
N ASP A 76 10.85 -7.70 4.75
CA ASP A 76 11.69 -6.53 4.51
C ASP A 76 11.02 -5.18 4.83
N ASP A 77 9.70 -5.05 4.63
CA ASP A 77 9.00 -3.76 4.75
C ASP A 77 7.54 -3.86 5.25
N PHE A 78 7.30 -4.70 6.26
CA PHE A 78 5.95 -4.89 6.81
C PHE A 78 5.30 -3.60 7.31
N GLU A 79 6.06 -2.70 7.97
CA GLU A 79 5.53 -1.41 8.46
C GLU A 79 4.92 -0.56 7.35
N THR A 80 5.57 -0.46 6.19
CA THR A 80 5.03 0.31 5.05
C THR A 80 3.84 -0.39 4.41
N ILE A 81 3.84 -1.72 4.33
CA ILE A 81 2.68 -2.49 3.86
C ILE A 81 1.46 -2.26 4.77
N GLN A 82 1.66 -2.25 6.09
CA GLN A 82 0.60 -1.95 7.07
C GLN A 82 0.08 -0.52 6.90
N GLU A 83 0.96 0.45 6.68
CA GLU A 83 0.59 1.83 6.39
C GLU A 83 -0.24 1.94 5.09
N VAL A 84 0.15 1.23 4.03
CA VAL A 84 -0.60 1.14 2.78
C VAL A 84 -2.00 0.58 3.02
N VAL A 85 -2.13 -0.52 3.77
CA VAL A 85 -3.44 -1.11 4.06
C VAL A 85 -4.28 -0.17 4.91
N ALA A 86 -3.69 0.46 5.93
CA ALA A 86 -4.40 1.39 6.82
C ALA A 86 -4.94 2.60 6.07
N VAL A 87 -4.15 3.20 5.17
CA VAL A 87 -4.62 4.32 4.34
C VAL A 87 -5.66 3.85 3.34
N THR A 88 -5.50 2.70 2.70
CA THR A 88 -6.49 2.17 1.75
C THR A 88 -7.83 1.88 2.42
N ARG A 89 -7.83 1.48 3.70
CA ARG A 89 -9.03 1.31 4.51
C ARG A 89 -9.65 2.62 5.00
N GLY A 90 -9.00 3.76 4.76
CA GLY A 90 -9.40 5.05 5.29
C GLY A 90 -9.33 5.11 6.82
N ARG A 91 -8.30 4.51 7.42
CA ARG A 91 -8.12 4.40 8.87
C ARG A 91 -6.72 4.79 9.35
N LEU A 92 -5.90 5.41 8.50
CA LEU A 92 -4.53 5.77 8.85
C LEU A 92 -4.49 6.74 10.04
N ALA A 93 -5.49 7.63 10.19
CA ALA A 93 -5.56 8.56 11.31
C ALA A 93 -5.70 7.88 12.68
N ARG A 94 -6.16 6.62 12.72
CA ARG A 94 -6.19 5.84 13.97
C ARG A 94 -4.79 5.48 14.47
N TYR A 95 -3.81 5.41 13.57
CA TYR A 95 -2.44 4.98 13.87
C TYR A 95 -1.45 6.14 13.85
N ARG A 96 -1.60 7.08 12.91
CA ARG A 96 -0.70 8.22 12.70
C ARG A 96 -1.27 9.56 13.20
N GLY A 97 -2.48 9.55 13.78
CA GLY A 97 -3.13 10.73 14.34
C GLY A 97 -3.80 11.63 13.31
N LYS A 98 -4.28 12.79 13.76
CA LYS A 98 -5.16 13.69 13.00
C LYS A 98 -4.60 14.16 11.66
N ASP A 99 -3.28 14.21 11.50
CA ASP A 99 -2.64 14.71 10.28
C ASP A 99 -2.83 13.73 9.09
N ALA A 100 -3.18 12.48 9.37
CA ALA A 100 -3.56 11.50 8.35
C ALA A 100 -5.07 11.50 8.01
N ALA A 101 -5.89 12.27 8.72
CA ALA A 101 -7.33 12.36 8.47
C ALA A 101 -7.70 12.83 7.04
N PRO A 102 -6.93 13.72 6.38
CA PRO A 102 -7.19 14.06 4.98
C PRO A 102 -7.11 12.84 4.04
N ALA A 103 -6.14 11.94 4.24
CA ALA A 103 -6.03 10.73 3.43
C ALA A 103 -7.22 9.80 3.64
N ASP A 104 -7.65 9.61 4.90
CA ASP A 104 -8.83 8.82 5.25
C ASP A 104 -10.11 9.40 4.63
N TYR A 105 -10.24 10.72 4.64
CA TYR A 105 -11.36 11.40 3.99
C TYR A 105 -11.38 11.16 2.48
N LEU A 106 -10.22 11.18 1.81
CA LEU A 106 -10.15 10.98 0.36
C LEU A 106 -10.59 9.58 -0.05
N VAL A 107 -10.30 8.55 0.73
CA VAL A 107 -10.78 7.19 0.47
C VAL A 107 -12.31 7.15 0.43
N SER A 108 -12.95 7.82 1.39
CA SER A 108 -14.41 7.94 1.44
C SER A 108 -14.96 8.85 0.34
N LEU A 109 -14.32 9.98 0.06
CA LEU A 109 -14.71 10.92 -0.99
C LEU A 109 -14.70 10.25 -2.37
N LEU A 110 -13.69 9.41 -2.63
CA LEU A 110 -13.55 8.68 -3.89
C LEU A 110 -14.44 7.44 -3.96
N GLY A 111 -15.17 7.12 -2.89
CA GLY A 111 -16.09 5.98 -2.86
C GLY A 111 -15.38 4.64 -3.04
N VAL A 112 -14.15 4.50 -2.51
CA VAL A 112 -13.29 3.33 -2.77
C VAL A 112 -13.99 2.04 -2.31
N TRP A 113 -14.46 2.00 -1.06
CA TRP A 113 -15.07 0.80 -0.50
C TRP A 113 -16.48 0.56 -1.01
N GLU A 114 -17.24 1.63 -1.28
CA GLU A 114 -18.54 1.52 -1.95
C GLU A 114 -18.40 0.89 -3.34
N THR A 115 -17.31 1.20 -4.06
CA THR A 115 -16.99 0.59 -5.35
C THR A 115 -16.58 -0.87 -5.21
N ILE A 116 -15.72 -1.20 -4.23
CA ILE A 116 -15.29 -2.57 -3.95
C ILE A 116 -16.51 -3.44 -3.58
N ASP A 117 -17.32 -3.01 -2.63
CA ASP A 117 -18.50 -3.76 -2.16
C ASP A 117 -19.51 -4.01 -3.29
N ALA A 118 -19.65 -3.07 -4.23
CA ALA A 118 -20.59 -3.20 -5.33
C ALA A 118 -20.06 -3.97 -6.54
N ARG A 119 -18.74 -3.94 -6.79
CA ARG A 119 -18.16 -4.32 -8.10
C ARG A 119 -17.00 -5.31 -8.03
N TYR A 120 -16.47 -5.63 -6.84
CA TYR A 120 -15.36 -6.57 -6.71
C TYR A 120 -15.67 -7.92 -7.37
N ASP A 121 -16.84 -8.48 -7.10
CA ASP A 121 -17.22 -9.79 -7.63
C ASP A 121 -17.46 -9.77 -9.14
N SER A 122 -18.02 -8.69 -9.69
CA SER A 122 -18.40 -8.60 -11.10
C SER A 122 -17.25 -8.15 -12.01
N ASP A 123 -16.40 -7.25 -11.55
CA ASP A 123 -15.46 -6.53 -12.40
C ASP A 123 -14.03 -7.05 -12.28
N VAL A 124 -13.66 -7.63 -11.13
CA VAL A 124 -12.32 -8.18 -10.93
C VAL A 124 -12.27 -9.60 -11.50
N PRO A 125 -11.38 -9.86 -12.48
CA PRO A 125 -11.20 -11.20 -13.02
C PRO A 125 -10.76 -12.24 -11.97
N ASP A 126 -11.15 -13.50 -12.14
CA ASP A 126 -10.89 -14.57 -11.16
C ASP A 126 -9.40 -14.85 -10.95
N ASP A 127 -8.58 -14.71 -11.99
CA ASP A 127 -7.11 -14.80 -11.91
C ASP A 127 -6.52 -13.68 -11.05
N VAL A 128 -7.00 -12.44 -11.22
CA VAL A 128 -6.61 -11.29 -10.39
C VAL A 128 -7.05 -11.48 -8.94
N LYS A 129 -8.27 -11.97 -8.71
CA LYS A 129 -8.74 -12.32 -7.35
C LYS A 129 -7.85 -13.39 -6.72
N ALA A 130 -7.44 -14.41 -7.48
CA ALA A 130 -6.57 -15.48 -6.99
C ALA A 130 -5.18 -14.97 -6.58
N LEU A 131 -4.60 -14.02 -7.32
CA LEU A 131 -3.34 -13.37 -6.92
C LEU A 131 -3.51 -12.52 -5.65
N ALA A 132 -4.57 -11.69 -5.59
CA ALA A 132 -4.84 -10.85 -4.42
C ALA A 132 -5.10 -11.68 -3.16
N ASP A 133 -5.82 -12.80 -3.29
CA ASP A 133 -6.13 -13.72 -2.21
C ASP A 133 -4.86 -14.35 -1.66
N ALA A 134 -4.01 -14.86 -2.54
CA ALA A 134 -2.73 -15.44 -2.18
C ALA A 134 -1.76 -14.44 -1.55
N TYR A 135 -1.68 -13.22 -2.10
CA TYR A 135 -0.86 -12.16 -1.52
C TYR A 135 -1.35 -11.79 -0.11
N SER A 136 -2.67 -11.66 0.09
CA SER A 136 -3.24 -11.39 1.42
C SER A 136 -3.00 -12.53 2.40
N ALA A 137 -3.02 -13.79 1.94
CA ALA A 137 -2.67 -14.95 2.73
C ALA A 137 -1.20 -14.95 3.18
N GLY A 138 -0.27 -14.51 2.31
CA GLY A 138 1.14 -14.38 2.67
C GLY A 138 1.38 -13.30 3.72
N LEU A 139 0.69 -12.15 3.61
CA LEU A 139 0.72 -11.11 4.66
C LEU A 139 0.13 -11.60 5.99
N ASN A 140 -0.97 -12.36 5.95
CA ASN A 140 -1.60 -12.92 7.14
C ASN A 140 -0.72 -13.99 7.81
N LEU A 141 0.01 -14.79 7.01
CA LEU A 141 0.99 -15.73 7.56
C LEU A 141 2.10 -14.97 8.31
N TYR A 142 2.70 -13.97 7.67
CA TYR A 142 3.71 -13.13 8.32
C TYR A 142 3.17 -12.50 9.62
N ALA A 143 1.98 -11.91 9.57
CA ALA A 143 1.33 -11.32 10.76
C ALA A 143 1.05 -12.34 11.88
N SER A 144 0.80 -13.61 11.53
CA SER A 144 0.59 -14.68 12.50
C SER A 144 1.87 -15.04 13.25
N GLU A 145 3.01 -14.98 12.57
CA GLU A 145 4.33 -15.30 13.12
C GLU A 145 4.94 -14.09 13.84
N HIS A 146 4.53 -12.88 13.45
CA HIS A 146 4.98 -11.59 13.98
C HIS A 146 3.82 -10.77 14.61
N PRO A 147 3.11 -11.29 15.63
CA PRO A 147 1.97 -10.60 16.21
C PRO A 147 2.36 -9.28 16.90
N ASP A 148 3.59 -9.17 17.41
CA ASP A 148 4.09 -7.97 18.08
C ASP A 148 4.44 -6.84 17.10
N GLU A 149 4.71 -7.16 15.83
CA GLU A 149 4.95 -6.19 14.75
C GLU A 149 3.65 -5.77 14.02
N THR A 150 2.57 -6.53 14.23
CA THR A 150 1.29 -6.31 13.57
C THR A 150 0.48 -5.22 14.30
N TRP A 151 0.15 -4.15 13.59
CA TRP A 151 -0.69 -3.06 14.07
C TRP A 151 -2.02 -3.60 14.63
N ALA A 152 -2.37 -3.14 15.83
CA ALA A 152 -3.56 -3.62 16.52
C ALA A 152 -4.83 -3.34 15.70
N GLY A 153 -5.57 -4.40 15.39
CA GLY A 153 -6.86 -4.31 14.72
C GLY A 153 -6.77 -4.09 13.21
N LEU A 154 -5.57 -4.24 12.63
CA LEU A 154 -5.36 -4.16 11.20
C LEU A 154 -5.50 -5.52 10.51
N ALA A 155 -5.08 -6.62 11.15
CA ALA A 155 -5.30 -7.96 10.59
C ALA A 155 -6.78 -8.38 10.78
N PRO A 156 -7.33 -9.26 9.92
CA PRO A 156 -6.68 -9.89 8.77
C PRO A 156 -6.58 -8.93 7.58
N PHE A 157 -5.57 -9.12 6.75
CA PHE A 157 -5.46 -8.56 5.41
C PHE A 157 -6.37 -9.34 4.46
N THR A 158 -6.98 -8.66 3.49
CA THR A 158 -7.97 -9.25 2.58
C THR A 158 -7.59 -8.96 1.12
N PRO A 159 -8.05 -9.77 0.15
CA PRO A 159 -7.80 -9.48 -1.26
C PRO A 159 -8.43 -8.15 -1.70
N GLN A 160 -9.54 -7.74 -1.07
CA GLN A 160 -10.17 -6.45 -1.31
C GLN A 160 -9.26 -5.27 -0.94
N ASP A 161 -8.44 -5.38 0.11
CA ASP A 161 -7.47 -4.34 0.47
C ASP A 161 -6.48 -4.09 -0.66
N ILE A 162 -6.03 -5.15 -1.33
CA ILE A 162 -5.09 -5.07 -2.45
C ILE A 162 -5.74 -4.31 -3.61
N ILE A 163 -6.95 -4.71 -4.01
CA ILE A 163 -7.68 -4.06 -5.12
C ILE A 163 -8.08 -2.62 -4.78
N ALA A 164 -8.52 -2.36 -3.55
CA ALA A 164 -8.80 -1.03 -3.04
C ALA A 164 -7.55 -0.14 -3.10
N GLY A 165 -6.37 -0.71 -2.85
CA GLY A 165 -5.08 -0.04 -2.97
C GLY A 165 -4.83 0.50 -4.38
N PHE A 166 -5.06 -0.32 -5.41
CA PHE A 166 -4.98 0.12 -6.80
C PHE A 166 -6.02 1.19 -7.11
N LEU A 167 -7.28 0.99 -6.71
CA LEU A 167 -8.36 1.94 -6.96
C LEU A 167 -8.06 3.32 -6.34
N PHE A 168 -7.56 3.34 -5.11
CA PHE A 168 -7.22 4.56 -4.39
C PHE A 168 -5.97 5.24 -4.95
N LYS A 169 -4.88 4.48 -5.19
CA LYS A 169 -3.58 5.06 -5.59
C LYS A 169 -3.56 5.54 -7.05
N THR A 170 -4.25 4.86 -7.97
CA THR A 170 -4.17 5.11 -9.42
C THR A 170 -4.42 6.58 -9.79
N PRO A 171 -5.49 7.25 -9.31
CA PRO A 171 -5.73 8.66 -9.64
C PRO A 171 -4.59 9.63 -9.28
N PHE A 172 -3.80 9.32 -8.24
CA PHE A 172 -2.67 10.15 -7.81
C PHE A 172 -1.48 10.09 -8.76
N PHE A 173 -1.32 8.99 -9.52
CA PHE A 173 -0.34 8.93 -10.61
C PHE A 173 -0.72 9.82 -11.80
N TYR A 174 -1.97 10.30 -11.86
CA TYR A 174 -2.47 11.21 -12.88
C TYR A 174 -2.72 12.64 -12.37
N GLY A 175 -2.19 13.02 -11.18
CA GLY A 175 -2.24 14.40 -10.67
C GLY A 175 -3.51 14.79 -9.93
N LEU A 176 -4.25 13.83 -9.38
CA LEU A 176 -5.41 14.13 -8.53
C LEU A 176 -5.04 14.97 -7.29
N ASP A 177 -3.91 14.68 -6.63
CA ASP A 177 -3.37 15.45 -5.50
C ASP A 177 -3.13 16.93 -5.86
N GLU A 178 -2.55 17.22 -7.02
CA GLU A 178 -2.36 18.60 -7.49
C GLU A 178 -3.69 19.31 -7.66
N THR A 179 -4.67 18.62 -8.26
CA THR A 179 -6.02 19.14 -8.47
C THR A 179 -6.70 19.43 -7.14
N LEU A 180 -6.65 18.50 -6.19
CA LEU A 180 -7.26 18.65 -4.86
C LEU A 180 -6.57 19.77 -4.07
N THR A 181 -5.24 19.78 -4.04
CA THR A 181 -4.47 20.79 -3.30
C THR A 181 -4.75 22.19 -3.87
N GLY A 182 -4.87 22.33 -5.19
CA GLY A 182 -5.24 23.59 -5.83
C GLY A 182 -6.69 24.04 -5.56
N LEU A 183 -7.62 23.10 -5.34
CA LEU A 183 -9.00 23.42 -4.96
C LEU A 183 -9.13 23.90 -3.52
N PHE A 184 -8.25 23.41 -2.64
CA PHE A 184 -8.26 23.73 -1.21
C PHE A 184 -7.19 24.77 -0.80
N SER A 185 -6.42 25.32 -1.75
CA SER A 185 -5.45 26.36 -1.44
C SER A 185 -6.14 27.72 -1.29
N ASP A 186 -5.79 28.45 -0.23
CA ASP A 186 -6.27 29.83 0.01
C ASP A 186 -5.75 30.82 -1.05
N ASP A 187 -4.72 30.41 -1.81
CA ASP A 187 -4.11 31.17 -2.90
C ASP A 187 -4.09 30.32 -4.19
N TYR A 188 -4.79 30.79 -5.22
CA TYR A 188 -4.79 30.22 -6.58
C TYR A 188 -3.47 30.48 -7.35
N THR A 189 -2.45 31.04 -6.68
CA THR A 189 -1.25 31.63 -7.29
C THR A 189 0.04 31.11 -6.65
N GLN A 190 0.31 29.81 -6.74
CA GLN A 190 1.66 29.28 -6.50
C GLN A 190 2.15 28.58 -7.76
N ALA A 191 2.48 29.41 -8.75
CA ALA A 191 3.43 29.04 -9.79
C ALA A 191 4.85 29.34 -9.26
N ILE A 192 5.65 28.27 -9.17
CA ILE A 192 7.12 28.28 -9.25
C ILE A 192 7.85 28.90 -8.04
N ALA A 193 8.13 28.06 -7.03
CA ALA A 193 9.27 28.25 -6.14
C ALA A 193 9.86 26.89 -5.77
N LEU A 194 11.10 26.64 -6.21
CA LEU A 194 11.92 25.50 -5.80
C LEU A 194 12.54 25.80 -4.42
N ALA A 195 12.26 24.95 -3.42
CA ALA A 195 12.91 24.97 -2.11
C ALA A 195 13.21 23.52 -1.64
N PRO A 196 14.23 23.32 -0.78
CA PRO A 196 14.96 22.06 -0.69
C PRO A 196 14.47 21.12 0.42
N GLN A 197 14.63 19.80 0.17
CA GLN A 197 14.73 18.65 1.08
C GLN A 197 13.90 18.70 2.38
N GLY A 198 12.79 17.97 2.40
CA GLY A 198 12.08 17.57 3.61
C GLY A 198 11.70 16.08 3.56
N ASP A 199 11.46 15.48 4.73
CA ASP A 199 11.00 14.10 4.90
C ASP A 199 9.59 13.92 4.29
N ASP A 200 9.53 13.65 2.99
CA ASP A 200 8.29 13.41 2.26
C ASP A 200 7.66 12.08 2.71
N LYS A 201 6.79 12.16 3.72
CA LYS A 201 5.92 11.04 4.09
C LYS A 201 4.81 10.91 3.05
N ALA A 202 5.03 10.04 2.06
CA ALA A 202 4.01 9.71 1.08
C ALA A 202 2.73 9.24 1.83
N PHE A 203 1.61 9.89 1.51
CA PHE A 203 0.28 9.88 2.17
C PHE A 203 -0.07 11.10 3.05
N LEU A 204 0.89 11.90 3.52
CA LEU A 204 0.54 13.16 4.18
C LEU A 204 0.39 14.28 3.14
N MET A 205 -0.80 14.90 3.10
CA MET A 205 -1.04 16.10 2.31
C MET A 205 -0.39 17.30 2.99
N ALA A 206 0.87 17.56 2.66
CA ALA A 206 1.55 18.80 2.95
C ALA A 206 1.69 19.63 1.65
N PRO A 207 1.79 20.97 1.73
CA PRO A 207 2.19 21.79 0.59
C PRO A 207 3.59 21.33 0.15
N LYS A 208 3.63 20.46 -0.87
CA LYS A 208 4.86 19.91 -1.41
C LYS A 208 5.63 21.02 -2.14
N PRO A 209 6.95 21.18 -1.93
CA PRO A 209 7.76 21.70 -3.02
C PRO A 209 7.58 20.75 -4.21
N LEU A 210 7.51 21.29 -5.43
CA LEU A 210 7.42 20.52 -6.67
C LEU A 210 8.58 19.50 -6.72
N SER A 211 8.41 18.31 -6.14
CA SER A 211 9.16 17.14 -6.54
C SER A 211 8.88 17.02 -8.03
N GLU A 212 9.90 17.21 -8.86
CA GLU A 212 9.78 16.97 -10.30
C GLU A 212 9.31 15.52 -10.45
N ARG A 213 8.03 15.34 -10.80
CA ARG A 213 7.52 14.02 -11.17
C ARG A 213 8.29 13.61 -12.40
N GLY A 214 9.13 12.60 -12.22
CA GLY A 214 9.99 12.09 -13.26
C GLY A 214 9.73 10.61 -13.48
N SER A 215 9.94 10.19 -14.72
CA SER A 215 10.50 8.88 -15.03
C SER A 215 11.17 9.02 -16.39
N ASN A 216 12.27 8.31 -16.59
CA ASN A 216 12.85 8.10 -17.90
C ASN A 216 12.63 6.65 -18.32
N ALA A 217 12.28 6.45 -19.59
CA ALA A 217 12.28 5.13 -20.20
C ALA A 217 12.78 5.27 -21.64
N PHE A 218 13.66 4.36 -22.06
CA PHE A 218 14.15 4.31 -23.44
C PHE A 218 14.04 2.90 -23.98
N ALA A 219 13.42 2.75 -25.15
CA ALA A 219 13.43 1.51 -25.93
C ALA A 219 14.22 1.75 -27.23
N VAL A 220 15.25 0.93 -27.46
CA VAL A 220 16.10 1.00 -28.66
C VAL A 220 15.85 -0.26 -29.49
N SER A 221 15.39 -0.08 -30.73
CA SER A 221 15.14 -1.19 -31.65
C SER A 221 16.43 -1.92 -32.06
N PRO A 222 16.35 -3.20 -32.47
CA PRO A 222 17.48 -3.98 -32.99
C PRO A 222 18.29 -3.25 -34.07
N THR A 223 17.61 -2.51 -34.95
CA THR A 223 18.23 -1.75 -36.05
C THR A 223 19.03 -0.52 -35.60
N ARG A 224 18.89 -0.12 -34.33
CA ARG A 224 19.58 1.04 -33.72
C ARG A 224 20.52 0.64 -32.58
N SER A 225 20.34 -0.53 -32.00
CA SER A 225 21.27 -1.15 -31.05
C SER A 225 22.44 -1.76 -31.83
N GLY A 226 23.68 -1.34 -31.59
CA GLY A 226 24.86 -1.77 -32.38
C GLY A 226 25.14 -3.29 -32.41
N ASP A 227 24.38 -4.08 -31.65
CA ASP A 227 24.43 -5.53 -31.49
C ASP A 227 23.18 -6.28 -32.01
N GLY A 228 22.20 -5.58 -32.58
CA GLY A 228 21.00 -6.22 -33.14
C GLY A 228 19.98 -6.73 -32.11
N VAL A 229 20.05 -6.27 -30.85
CA VAL A 229 19.15 -6.70 -29.76
C VAL A 229 18.36 -5.50 -29.22
N THR A 230 17.05 -5.67 -29.00
CA THR A 230 16.24 -4.63 -28.35
C THR A 230 16.80 -4.29 -26.97
N ARG A 231 16.99 -3.00 -26.67
CA ARG A 231 17.44 -2.54 -25.34
C ARG A 231 16.34 -1.72 -24.67
N LEU A 232 16.09 -1.99 -23.39
CA LEU A 232 15.18 -1.23 -22.54
C LEU A 232 15.98 -0.61 -21.39
N ILE A 233 15.71 0.65 -21.10
CA ILE A 233 16.15 1.33 -19.89
C ILE A 233 14.91 1.64 -19.06
N ILE A 234 14.85 1.11 -17.85
CA ILE A 234 13.82 1.39 -16.84
C ILE A 234 14.45 2.34 -15.81
N ASN A 235 13.97 3.58 -15.73
CA ASN A 235 14.51 4.59 -14.81
C ASN A 235 13.39 5.44 -14.19
N SER A 236 12.56 4.80 -13.37
CA SER A 236 11.50 5.44 -12.60
C SER A 236 12.07 6.32 -11.47
N HIS A 237 11.49 7.50 -11.24
CA HIS A 237 11.88 8.38 -10.13
C HIS A 237 10.81 8.37 -9.06
N GLN A 238 11.03 7.56 -8.03
CA GLN A 238 10.16 7.47 -6.86
C GLN A 238 10.95 7.83 -5.59
N PRO A 239 10.27 8.24 -4.50
CA PRO A 239 10.87 8.34 -3.18
C PRO A 239 11.65 7.08 -2.78
N LEU A 240 12.73 7.27 -2.01
CA LEU A 240 13.57 6.17 -1.52
C LEU A 240 12.91 5.34 -0.41
N THR A 241 11.83 5.84 0.18
CA THR A 241 11.13 5.21 1.30
C THR A 241 9.63 5.36 1.17
N GLY A 242 8.90 4.47 1.84
CA GLY A 242 7.44 4.55 1.96
C GLY A 242 6.69 3.88 0.81
N PRO A 243 5.39 4.16 0.64
CA PRO A 243 4.44 3.35 -0.13
C PRO A 243 4.61 3.30 -1.65
N VAL A 244 5.60 4.04 -2.16
CA VAL A 244 5.99 4.09 -3.58
C VAL A 244 7.48 3.83 -3.74
N ALA A 245 8.18 3.40 -2.69
CA ALA A 245 9.55 2.92 -2.80
C ALA A 245 9.56 1.58 -3.55
N TRP A 246 10.58 1.39 -4.37
CA TRP A 246 10.73 0.16 -5.15
C TRP A 246 11.30 -0.97 -4.29
N TYR A 247 10.62 -2.11 -4.34
CA TYR A 247 11.12 -3.40 -3.90
C TYR A 247 11.42 -4.26 -5.13
N GLU A 248 12.64 -4.77 -5.24
CA GLU A 248 13.05 -5.63 -6.36
C GLU A 248 12.78 -7.09 -6.02
N ALA A 249 12.18 -7.83 -6.97
CA ALA A 249 11.93 -9.26 -6.82
C ALA A 249 11.90 -9.96 -8.19
N GLN A 250 12.16 -11.27 -8.19
CA GLN A 250 11.74 -12.17 -9.25
C GLN A 250 10.60 -13.06 -8.74
N ILE A 251 9.52 -13.18 -9.51
CA ILE A 251 8.46 -14.15 -9.27
C ILE A 251 8.35 -15.11 -10.45
N ALA A 252 8.33 -16.40 -10.16
CA ALA A 252 8.22 -17.46 -11.17
C ALA A 252 7.30 -18.60 -10.73
N SER A 253 6.71 -19.31 -11.70
CA SER A 253 5.86 -20.47 -11.47
C SER A 253 6.00 -21.55 -12.55
N ASP A 254 5.51 -22.76 -12.24
CA ASP A 254 5.38 -23.85 -13.23
C ASP A 254 4.23 -23.60 -14.24
N GLU A 255 3.37 -22.59 -14.02
CA GLU A 255 2.29 -22.18 -14.92
C GLU A 255 2.77 -21.22 -16.04
N GLY A 256 4.01 -20.74 -15.94
CA GLY A 256 4.68 -19.94 -16.98
C GLY A 256 4.92 -18.49 -16.59
N LEU A 257 4.57 -18.07 -15.37
CA LEU A 257 5.04 -16.80 -14.81
C LEU A 257 6.55 -16.90 -14.60
N ASP A 258 7.30 -15.91 -15.10
CA ASP A 258 8.71 -15.69 -14.76
C ASP A 258 9.02 -14.23 -15.10
N ILE A 259 8.94 -13.36 -14.12
CA ILE A 259 9.14 -11.92 -14.30
C ILE A 259 10.03 -11.36 -13.19
N THR A 260 10.93 -10.45 -13.54
CA THR A 260 11.83 -9.77 -12.61
C THR A 260 11.63 -8.27 -12.72
N GLY A 261 11.59 -7.57 -11.58
CA GLY A 261 11.56 -6.11 -11.58
C GLY A 261 11.10 -5.50 -10.27
N GLY A 262 10.57 -4.28 -10.35
CA GLY A 262 10.16 -3.48 -9.21
C GLY A 262 8.67 -3.56 -8.90
N ILE A 263 8.34 -3.61 -7.61
CA ILE A 263 6.99 -3.49 -7.06
C ILE A 263 6.91 -2.41 -5.98
N PHE A 264 5.69 -1.96 -5.71
CA PHE A 264 5.40 -1.13 -4.54
C PHE A 264 4.91 -1.99 -3.35
N PRO A 265 5.07 -1.49 -2.11
CA PRO A 265 4.44 -2.08 -0.93
C PRO A 265 2.93 -2.30 -1.12
N GLY A 266 2.50 -3.55 -0.90
CA GLY A 266 1.11 -3.98 -1.02
C GLY A 266 0.66 -4.37 -2.44
N THR A 267 1.60 -4.56 -3.38
CA THR A 267 1.29 -4.90 -4.78
C THR A 267 1.75 -6.33 -5.12
N PRO A 268 0.87 -7.20 -5.65
CA PRO A 268 1.19 -8.61 -5.94
C PRO A 268 1.88 -8.86 -7.29
N VAL A 269 2.22 -7.83 -8.06
CA VAL A 269 2.68 -7.94 -9.46
C VAL A 269 3.83 -6.98 -9.78
N ILE A 270 4.76 -7.39 -10.64
CA ILE A 270 5.87 -6.54 -11.13
C ILE A 270 5.32 -5.38 -11.97
N LEU A 271 5.54 -4.13 -11.52
CA LEU A 271 5.01 -2.92 -12.17
C LEU A 271 5.94 -2.39 -13.26
N HIS A 272 7.25 -2.53 -13.07
CA HIS A 272 8.27 -2.31 -14.10
C HIS A 272 9.24 -3.47 -14.08
N GLY A 273 9.58 -4.01 -15.24
CA GLY A 273 10.42 -5.20 -15.25
C GLY A 273 10.61 -5.80 -16.63
N PHE A 274 11.04 -7.05 -16.62
CA PHE A 274 11.27 -7.83 -17.81
C PHE A 274 11.13 -9.32 -17.53
N ASN A 275 11.01 -10.09 -18.60
CA ASN A 275 11.20 -11.53 -18.61
C ASN A 275 12.07 -11.92 -19.80
N HIS A 276 12.06 -13.21 -20.14
CA HIS A 276 12.82 -13.74 -21.27
C HIS A 276 12.44 -13.08 -22.62
N ASP A 277 11.19 -12.65 -22.79
CA ASP A 277 10.63 -12.28 -24.09
C ASP A 277 10.32 -10.77 -24.23
N ILE A 278 9.94 -10.09 -23.14
CA ILE A 278 9.50 -8.69 -23.14
C ILE A 278 10.00 -7.92 -21.92
N GLY A 279 9.96 -6.59 -22.00
CA GLY A 279 10.17 -5.68 -20.87
C GLY A 279 9.28 -4.45 -20.94
N TRP A 280 9.00 -3.85 -19.80
CA TRP A 280 8.14 -2.67 -19.64
C TRP A 280 8.64 -1.74 -18.54
N ALA A 281 8.30 -0.46 -18.68
CA ALA A 281 8.73 0.64 -17.85
C ALA A 281 7.59 1.66 -17.70
#